data_AF-A0A9E5FRX0-F1
#
_entry.id   AF-A0A9E5FRX0-F1
#
_cell.length_a   1.000
_cell.length_b   1.000
_cell.length_c   1.000
_cell.angle_alpha   90.00
_cell.angle_beta   90.00
_cell.angle_gamma   90.00
#
_symmetry.space_group_name_H-M   'P 1'
#
loop_
_entity.id
_entity.type
_entity.pdbx_description
1 polymer ?
#
loop_
_entity_poly.entity_id
_entity_poly.type
_entity_poly.pdbx_seq_one_letter_code
_entity_poly.pdbx_strand_id
1 'polypeptide(L)'
;MSDVHQDSGGDNFDLSQFYQIFFEEAGENLDLMEQMLLNMDLVTANDEDLNGIFRCAHSVKGGAATFGFSDVAELTHQMESLLDKLRRHELDPNSAMVDVLLESADISRVLLARHQTSDTSDPPSTVDLVRRISELAAGGGVTVASAPAAPASVPSAPVVEPVPVVAAPAPTAPVAPTAVAAEPPPAAASGQRVLEVRMGPLDRPELADGIKDLFRDISGLGEISELPSQQADYRLFKVVTTSSNDDLLDLFVFHVSREQ
;
A
#
# COMPACT_ATOMS: atom_id res chain seq x y z
N MET A 1 -23.72 20.48 59.56
CA MET A 1 -24.35 20.98 58.33
C MET A 1 -23.24 21.66 57.54
N SER A 2 -22.33 20.89 56.93
CA SER A 2 -22.41 20.34 55.57
C SER A 2 -22.54 21.44 54.52
N ASP A 3 -21.41 21.84 53.94
CA ASP A 3 -21.32 21.99 52.49
C ASP A 3 -19.86 21.75 52.08
N VAL A 4 -19.62 20.51 51.65
CA VAL A 4 -18.40 20.05 51.01
C VAL A 4 -18.56 20.41 49.54
N HIS A 5 -17.80 21.40 49.06
CA HIS A 5 -17.64 21.60 47.63
C HIS A 5 -16.88 20.39 47.06
N GLN A 6 -17.67 19.52 46.45
CA GLN A 6 -17.24 18.38 45.67
C GLN A 6 -16.76 18.93 44.32
N ASP A 7 -15.49 19.31 44.26
CA ASP A 7 -14.81 19.61 43.00
C ASP A 7 -14.65 18.28 42.25
N SER A 8 -15.56 18.04 41.31
CA SER A 8 -15.49 16.90 40.41
C SER A 8 -14.44 17.23 39.36
N GLY A 9 -13.19 16.85 39.65
CA GLY A 9 -12.12 16.77 38.67
C GLY A 9 -12.46 15.73 37.62
N GLY A 10 -13.25 16.13 36.63
CA GLY A 10 -13.25 15.48 35.34
C GLY A 10 -11.94 15.85 34.66
N ASP A 11 -11.10 14.87 34.39
CA ASP A 11 -9.96 15.00 33.48
C ASP A 11 -10.51 15.48 32.13
N ASN A 12 -10.59 16.79 31.95
CA ASN A 12 -10.91 17.42 30.68
C ASN A 12 -9.70 17.16 29.79
N PHE A 13 -9.73 16.03 29.09
CA PHE A 13 -8.72 15.61 28.13
C PHE A 13 -8.43 16.78 27.19
N ASP A 14 -7.26 17.41 27.34
CA ASP A 14 -6.91 18.60 26.59
C ASP A 14 -6.51 18.20 25.17
N LEU A 15 -7.50 18.17 24.28
CA LEU A 15 -7.31 17.84 22.88
C LEU A 15 -6.31 18.79 22.19
N SER A 16 -6.10 20.00 22.73
CA SER A 16 -5.14 20.97 22.16
C SER A 16 -3.69 20.48 22.22
N GLN A 17 -3.33 19.70 23.25
CA GLN A 17 -2.00 19.10 23.34
C GLN A 17 -1.79 18.05 22.25
N PHE A 18 -2.81 17.25 21.95
CA PHE A 18 -2.75 16.23 20.88
C PHE A 18 -2.64 16.88 19.50
N TYR A 19 -3.36 17.98 19.25
CA TYR A 19 -3.20 18.74 18.01
C TYR A 19 -1.78 19.27 17.84
N GLN A 20 -1.18 19.83 18.90
CA GLN A 20 0.16 20.40 18.81
C GLN A 20 1.22 19.31 18.51
N ILE A 21 1.13 18.15 19.17
CA ILE A 21 1.99 17.00 18.90
C ILE A 21 1.82 16.54 17.46
N PHE A 22 0.58 16.42 16.98
CA PHE A 22 0.32 16.03 15.60
C PHE A 22 0.94 17.00 14.59
N PHE A 23 0.80 18.32 14.77
CA PHE A 23 1.38 19.28 13.83
C PHE A 23 2.91 19.21 13.80
N GLU A 24 3.55 18.97 14.95
CA GLU A 24 4.99 18.76 15.05
C GLU A 24 5.41 17.48 14.33
N GLU A 25 4.80 16.34 14.66
CA GLU A 25 5.09 15.05 14.02
C GLU A 25 4.81 15.07 12.52
N ALA A 26 3.71 15.69 12.08
CA ALA A 26 3.38 15.81 10.67
C ALA A 26 4.41 16.65 9.91
N GLY A 27 4.87 17.76 10.51
CA GLY A 27 5.95 18.58 9.96
C GLY A 27 7.26 17.79 9.83
N GLU A 28 7.67 17.08 10.88
CA GLU A 28 8.88 16.25 10.87
C GLU A 28 8.82 15.14 9.81
N ASN A 29 7.66 14.48 9.66
CA ASN A 29 7.47 13.47 8.62
C ASN A 29 7.57 14.07 7.21
N LEU A 30 6.99 15.26 6.98
CA LEU A 30 7.09 15.93 5.68
C LEU A 30 8.53 16.37 5.37
N ASP A 31 9.28 16.84 6.37
CA ASP A 31 10.68 17.23 6.22
C ASP A 31 11.59 16.02 5.95
N LEU A 32 11.37 14.91 6.65
CA LEU A 32 12.08 13.66 6.39
C LEU A 32 11.77 13.14 4.98
N MET A 33 10.49 13.14 4.60
CA MET A 33 10.05 12.72 3.26
C MET A 33 10.71 13.55 2.16
N GLU A 34 10.75 14.88 2.31
CA GLU A 34 11.44 15.77 1.38
C GLU A 34 12.94 15.44 1.28
N GLN A 35 13.63 15.27 2.41
CA GLN A 35 15.04 14.92 2.41
C GLN A 35 15.30 13.58 1.70
N MET A 36 14.46 12.58 1.94
CA MET A 36 14.58 11.29 1.27
C MET A 36 14.33 11.40 -0.24
N LEU A 37 13.31 12.16 -0.65
CA LEU A 37 13.00 12.41 -2.06
C LEU A 37 14.14 13.13 -2.80
N LEU A 38 14.73 14.16 -2.17
CA LEU A 38 15.84 14.92 -2.75
C LEU A 38 17.15 14.11 -2.84
N ASN A 39 17.35 13.16 -1.94
CA ASN A 39 18.54 12.31 -1.91
C ASN A 39 18.37 11.00 -2.72
N MET A 40 17.18 10.74 -3.26
CA MET A 40 16.90 9.52 -4.01
C MET A 40 17.69 9.48 -5.32
N ASP A 41 18.46 8.40 -5.51
CA ASP A 41 19.04 8.09 -6.82
C ASP A 41 18.01 7.33 -7.66
N LEU A 42 17.52 7.96 -8.73
CA LEU A 42 16.51 7.36 -9.61
C LEU A 42 16.99 6.09 -10.34
N VAL A 43 18.30 5.86 -10.45
CA VAL A 43 18.87 4.68 -11.11
C VAL A 43 19.01 3.51 -10.15
N THR A 44 19.24 3.80 -8.87
CA THR A 44 19.53 2.79 -7.84
C THR A 44 18.60 2.88 -6.63
N ALA A 45 17.44 3.51 -6.78
CA ALA A 45 16.44 3.63 -5.72
C ALA A 45 16.11 2.22 -5.21
N ASN A 46 16.38 2.00 -3.92
CA ASN A 46 16.17 0.70 -3.30
C ASN A 46 14.86 0.70 -2.51
N ASP A 47 14.41 -0.50 -2.13
CA ASP A 47 13.17 -0.69 -1.41
C ASP A 47 13.15 0.04 -0.05
N GLU A 48 14.30 0.23 0.61
CA GLU A 48 14.37 0.90 1.91
C GLU A 48 14.04 2.39 1.78
N ASP A 49 14.57 3.06 0.76
CA ASP A 49 14.30 4.47 0.48
C ASP A 49 12.80 4.69 0.19
N LEU A 50 12.23 3.88 -0.71
CA LEU A 50 10.81 3.96 -1.09
C LEU A 50 9.88 3.64 0.10
N ASN A 51 10.21 2.64 0.91
CA ASN A 51 9.43 2.30 2.09
C ASN A 51 9.50 3.38 3.16
N GLY A 52 10.65 4.03 3.37
CA GLY A 52 10.75 5.13 4.33
C GLY A 52 9.91 6.35 3.91
N ILE A 53 9.93 6.71 2.62
CA ILE A 53 9.08 7.80 2.08
C ILE A 53 7.60 7.45 2.23
N PHE A 54 7.21 6.22 1.90
CA PHE A 54 5.85 5.72 2.09
C PHE A 54 5.40 5.82 3.56
N ARG A 55 6.25 5.41 4.51
CA ARG A 55 5.94 5.49 5.95
C ARG A 55 5.71 6.93 6.42
N CYS A 56 6.47 7.88 5.90
CA CYS A 56 6.26 9.30 6.21
C CYS A 56 4.87 9.76 5.74
N ALA A 57 4.54 9.53 4.46
CA ALA A 57 3.24 9.88 3.89
C ALA A 57 2.08 9.21 4.64
N HIS A 58 2.21 7.91 4.95
CA HIS A 58 1.19 7.14 5.67
C HIS A 58 0.96 7.67 7.09
N SER A 59 2.01 8.08 7.79
CA SER A 59 1.91 8.66 9.15
C SER A 59 1.17 9.99 9.12
N VAL A 60 1.50 10.87 8.16
CA VAL A 60 0.79 12.15 7.98
C VAL A 60 -0.68 11.92 7.63
N LYS A 61 -1.00 10.99 6.71
CA LYS A 61 -2.38 10.62 6.38
C LYS A 61 -3.16 10.14 7.60
N GLY A 62 -2.58 9.21 8.38
CA GLY A 62 -3.22 8.64 9.56
C GLY A 62 -3.55 9.69 10.61
N GLY A 63 -2.60 10.58 10.90
CA GLY A 63 -2.83 11.70 11.81
C GLY A 63 -3.88 12.67 11.26
N ALA A 64 -3.76 13.09 9.99
CA ALA A 64 -4.72 14.01 9.37
C ALA A 64 -6.15 13.46 9.38
N ALA A 65 -6.33 12.16 9.10
CA ALA A 65 -7.63 11.49 9.17
C ALA A 65 -8.18 11.45 10.60
N THR A 66 -7.32 11.19 11.60
CA THR A 66 -7.71 11.15 13.02
C THR A 66 -8.25 12.49 13.50
N PHE A 67 -7.65 13.60 13.06
CA PHE A 67 -8.05 14.96 13.42
C PHE A 67 -9.08 15.60 12.47
N GLY A 68 -9.50 14.88 11.42
CA GLY A 68 -10.54 15.35 10.49
C GLY A 68 -10.05 16.37 9.45
N PHE A 69 -8.74 16.47 9.21
CA PHE A 69 -8.15 17.32 8.18
C PHE A 69 -8.23 16.62 6.80
N SER A 70 -9.44 16.57 6.25
CA SER A 70 -9.75 15.76 5.07
C SER A 70 -8.97 16.14 3.82
N ASP A 71 -8.65 17.42 3.65
CA ASP A 71 -7.83 17.92 2.54
C ASP A 71 -6.38 17.41 2.59
N VAL A 72 -5.76 17.41 3.78
CA VAL A 72 -4.43 16.83 3.99
C VAL A 72 -4.47 15.31 3.83
N ALA A 73 -5.49 14.65 4.41
CA ALA A 73 -5.65 13.20 4.32
C ALA A 73 -5.86 12.73 2.87
N GLU A 74 -6.64 13.46 2.07
CA GLU A 74 -6.87 13.14 0.67
C GLU A 74 -5.60 13.32 -0.17
N LEU A 75 -4.87 14.42 -0.01
CA LEU A 75 -3.63 14.66 -0.76
C LEU A 75 -2.57 13.60 -0.44
N THR A 76 -2.34 13.32 0.86
CA THR A 76 -1.36 12.32 1.30
C THR A 76 -1.74 10.90 0.88
N HIS A 77 -3.03 10.59 0.79
CA HIS A 77 -3.49 9.32 0.23
C HIS A 77 -3.16 9.16 -1.27
N GLN A 78 -3.22 10.23 -2.06
CA GLN A 78 -2.78 10.17 -3.46
C GLN A 78 -1.27 9.93 -3.57
N MET A 79 -0.47 10.58 -2.71
CA MET A 79 0.97 10.34 -2.62
C MET A 79 1.25 8.87 -2.29
N GLU A 80 0.57 8.32 -1.28
CA GLU A 80 0.69 6.93 -0.86
C GLU A 80 0.34 5.96 -1.99
N SER A 81 -0.68 6.26 -2.79
CA SER A 81 -1.08 5.42 -3.93
C SER A 81 0.00 5.35 -5.01
N LEU A 82 0.68 6.46 -5.30
CA LEU A 82 1.83 6.47 -6.21
C LEU A 82 3.03 5.72 -5.62
N LEU A 83 3.34 5.98 -4.35
CA LEU A 83 4.45 5.33 -3.64
C LEU A 83 4.26 3.82 -3.50
N ASP A 84 3.01 3.35 -3.33
CA ASP A 84 2.69 1.92 -3.28
C ASP A 84 3.10 1.21 -4.59
N LYS A 85 2.83 1.85 -5.73
CA LYS A 85 3.21 1.30 -7.04
C LYS A 85 4.71 1.26 -7.23
N LEU A 86 5.42 2.29 -6.77
CA LEU A 86 6.88 2.34 -6.82
C LEU A 86 7.51 1.23 -5.98
N ARG A 87 7.10 1.07 -4.71
CA ARG A 87 7.67 0.03 -3.82
C ARG A 87 7.31 -1.40 -4.25
N ARG A 88 6.21 -1.59 -4.97
CA ARG A 88 5.80 -2.88 -5.54
C ARG A 88 6.44 -3.19 -6.88
N HIS A 89 7.34 -2.31 -7.36
CA HIS A 89 7.99 -2.43 -8.66
C HIS A 89 7.00 -2.49 -9.83
N GLU A 90 5.81 -1.89 -9.67
CA GLU A 90 4.84 -1.73 -10.75
C GLU A 90 5.20 -0.55 -11.68
N LEU A 91 5.95 0.42 -11.14
CA LEU A 91 6.45 1.60 -11.83
C LEU A 91 7.90 1.86 -11.44
N ASP A 92 8.70 2.36 -12.39
CA ASP A 92 10.04 2.86 -12.10
C ASP A 92 9.99 4.34 -11.65
N PRO A 93 10.71 4.72 -10.58
CA PRO A 93 10.76 6.11 -10.14
C PRO A 93 11.41 6.98 -11.21
N ASN A 94 10.86 8.18 -11.39
CA ASN A 94 11.40 9.17 -12.33
C ASN A 94 11.26 10.59 -11.76
N SER A 95 11.90 11.55 -12.41
CA SER A 95 11.95 12.93 -11.93
C SER A 95 10.57 13.55 -11.79
N ALA A 96 9.63 13.28 -12.73
CA ALA A 96 8.29 13.85 -12.66
C ALA A 96 7.50 13.33 -11.44
N MET A 97 7.75 12.08 -11.02
CA MET A 97 7.18 11.52 -9.81
C MET A 97 7.80 12.13 -8.55
N VAL A 98 9.11 12.35 -8.53
CA VAL A 98 9.77 13.04 -7.40
C VAL A 98 9.27 14.49 -7.28
N ASP A 99 9.24 15.22 -8.40
CA ASP A 99 8.78 16.61 -8.45
C ASP A 99 7.34 16.75 -7.92
N VAL A 100 6.42 15.86 -8.35
CA VAL A 100 5.03 15.91 -7.88
C VAL A 100 4.90 15.56 -6.40
N LEU A 101 5.72 14.64 -5.89
CA LEU A 101 5.72 14.28 -4.47
C LEU A 101 6.29 15.40 -3.59
N LEU A 102 7.33 16.10 -4.05
CA LEU A 102 7.87 17.29 -3.38
C LEU A 102 6.83 18.42 -3.33
N GLU A 103 6.19 18.72 -4.46
CA GLU A 103 5.11 19.71 -4.51
C GLU A 103 3.94 19.33 -3.59
N SER A 104 3.63 18.04 -3.47
CA SER A 104 2.61 17.54 -2.55
C SER A 104 2.99 17.70 -1.08
N ALA A 105 4.28 17.54 -0.74
CA ALA A 105 4.78 17.82 0.60
C ALA A 105 4.59 19.29 0.96
N ASP A 106 4.95 20.19 0.06
CA ASP A 106 4.80 21.65 0.24
C ASP A 106 3.34 22.06 0.43
N ILE A 107 2.44 21.56 -0.42
CA ILE A 107 1.01 21.86 -0.28
C ILE A 107 0.46 21.25 1.02
N SER A 108 0.91 20.06 1.42
CA SER A 108 0.51 19.47 2.70
C SER A 108 0.91 20.34 3.89
N ARG A 109 2.11 20.94 3.88
CA ARG A 109 2.55 21.90 4.90
C ARG A 109 1.66 23.14 4.95
N VAL A 110 1.30 23.68 3.79
CA VAL A 110 0.40 24.86 3.71
C VAL A 110 -0.97 24.52 4.29
N LEU A 111 -1.53 23.37 3.94
CA LEU A 111 -2.83 22.93 4.48
C LEU A 111 -2.77 22.70 6.00
N LEU A 112 -1.72 22.05 6.51
CA LEU A 112 -1.51 21.86 7.96
C LEU A 112 -1.39 23.20 8.69
N ALA A 113 -0.61 24.15 8.17
CA ALA A 113 -0.44 25.47 8.79
C ALA A 113 -1.76 26.26 8.86
N ARG A 114 -2.64 26.08 7.86
CA ARG A 114 -3.98 26.68 7.88
C ARG A 114 -4.86 26.08 8.97
N HIS A 115 -4.85 24.76 9.13
CA HIS A 115 -5.55 24.09 10.23
C HIS A 115 -5.02 24.51 11.60
N GLN A 116 -3.69 24.66 11.73
CA GLN A 116 -3.05 25.10 12.97
C GLN A 116 -3.40 26.55 13.34
N THR A 117 -3.50 27.44 12.35
CA THR A 117 -3.82 28.86 12.56
C THR A 117 -5.33 29.16 12.51
N SER A 118 -6.16 28.16 12.23
CA SER A 118 -7.60 28.33 11.95
C SER A 118 -7.86 29.35 10.83
N ASP A 119 -7.02 29.35 9.79
CA ASP A 119 -7.17 30.22 8.63
C ASP A 119 -8.39 29.80 7.78
N THR A 120 -9.29 30.76 7.55
CA THR A 120 -10.55 30.58 6.82
C THR A 120 -10.52 31.14 5.40
N SER A 121 -9.38 31.62 4.93
CA SER A 121 -9.19 32.02 3.53
C SER A 121 -9.37 30.83 2.56
N ASP A 122 -9.48 31.07 1.26
CA ASP A 122 -9.63 29.96 0.31
C ASP A 122 -8.38 29.04 0.34
N PRO A 123 -8.55 27.71 0.45
CA PRO A 123 -7.42 26.79 0.44
C PRO A 123 -6.75 26.78 -0.94
N PRO A 124 -5.44 26.45 -1.01
CA PRO A 124 -4.81 26.20 -2.30
C PRO A 124 -5.54 25.07 -3.02
N SER A 125 -5.81 25.25 -4.32
CA SER A 125 -6.43 24.21 -5.13
C SER A 125 -5.48 23.03 -5.27
N THR A 126 -5.93 21.83 -4.88
CA THR A 126 -5.20 20.57 -5.03
C THR A 126 -5.61 19.79 -6.28
N VAL A 127 -6.64 20.24 -7.01
CA VAL A 127 -7.27 19.47 -8.11
C VAL A 127 -6.27 19.08 -9.20
N ASP A 128 -5.46 20.03 -9.68
CA ASP A 128 -4.45 19.76 -10.71
C ASP A 128 -3.30 18.89 -10.22
N LEU A 129 -2.96 19.01 -8.93
CA LEU A 129 -1.91 18.22 -8.31
C LEU A 129 -2.35 16.76 -8.17
N VAL A 130 -3.54 16.54 -7.59
CA VAL A 130 -4.17 15.21 -7.48
C VAL A 130 -4.27 14.54 -8.85
N ARG A 131 -4.76 15.27 -9.87
CA ARG A 131 -4.83 14.75 -11.23
C ARG A 131 -3.46 14.29 -11.75
N ARG A 132 -2.41 15.09 -11.60
CA ARG A 132 -1.04 14.72 -12.03
C ARG A 132 -0.52 13.49 -11.30
N ILE A 133 -0.74 13.38 -9.99
CA ILE A 133 -0.35 12.21 -9.20
C ILE A 133 -1.08 10.97 -9.74
N SER A 134 -2.40 11.05 -9.95
CA SER A 134 -3.19 9.93 -10.46
C SER A 134 -2.78 9.52 -11.88
N GLU A 135 -2.46 10.47 -12.76
CA GLU A 135 -1.95 10.19 -14.12
C GLU A 135 -0.61 9.44 -14.07
N LEU A 136 0.32 9.88 -13.22
CA LEU A 136 1.61 9.22 -13.03
C LEU A 136 1.44 7.83 -12.41
N ALA A 137 0.56 7.68 -11.42
CA ALA A 137 0.23 6.40 -10.79
C ALA A 137 -0.45 5.41 -11.76
N ALA A 138 -1.15 5.90 -12.78
CA ALA A 138 -1.71 5.07 -13.84
C ALA A 138 -0.66 4.60 -14.87
N GLY A 139 0.61 4.96 -14.69
CA GLY A 139 1.67 4.72 -15.69
C GLY A 139 1.60 5.70 -16.87
N GLY A 140 0.79 6.76 -16.75
CA GLY A 140 0.70 7.87 -17.69
C GLY A 140 1.90 8.80 -17.59
N GLY A 141 3.12 8.25 -17.67
CA GLY A 141 4.30 9.04 -17.93
C GLY A 141 4.25 9.55 -19.36
N VAL A 142 4.30 10.88 -19.53
CA VAL A 142 4.48 11.56 -20.81
C VAL A 142 5.49 10.77 -21.64
N THR A 143 5.04 10.21 -22.76
CA THR A 143 5.91 9.62 -23.77
C THR A 143 6.82 10.74 -24.28
N VAL A 144 7.96 10.96 -23.63
CA VAL A 144 9.08 11.61 -24.29
C VAL A 144 9.48 10.61 -25.35
N ALA A 145 9.12 10.93 -26.59
CA ALA A 145 9.41 10.13 -27.77
C ALA A 145 10.91 9.80 -27.77
N SER A 146 11.25 8.60 -27.34
CA SER A 146 12.57 8.04 -27.55
C SER A 146 12.66 7.72 -29.04
N ALA A 147 13.22 8.67 -29.79
CA ALA A 147 13.56 8.48 -31.18
C ALA A 147 14.47 7.24 -31.31
N PRO A 148 14.25 6.36 -32.29
CA PRO A 148 15.01 5.13 -32.38
C PRO A 148 16.45 5.46 -32.79
N ALA A 149 17.39 5.35 -31.85
CA ALA A 149 18.80 5.23 -32.18
C ALA A 149 19.00 3.85 -32.82
N ALA A 150 19.32 3.88 -34.11
CA ALA A 150 19.55 2.74 -34.97
C ALA A 150 20.58 1.74 -34.37
N PRO A 151 20.41 0.43 -34.63
CA PRO A 151 21.37 -0.58 -34.20
C PRO A 151 22.66 -0.48 -35.02
N ALA A 152 23.77 -0.24 -34.34
CA ALA A 152 25.10 -0.35 -34.94
C ALA A 152 25.44 -1.84 -35.14
N SER A 153 25.51 -2.20 -36.41
CA SER A 153 26.04 -3.43 -36.99
C SER A 153 27.31 -3.97 -36.34
N VAL A 154 27.33 -5.26 -36.03
CA VAL A 154 28.56 -6.07 -36.06
C VAL A 154 28.38 -7.16 -37.13
N PRO A 155 29.29 -7.31 -38.11
CA PRO A 155 29.22 -8.38 -39.10
C PRO A 155 29.82 -9.65 -38.50
N SER A 156 29.06 -10.74 -38.50
CA SER A 156 29.58 -12.07 -38.17
C SER A 156 29.19 -13.07 -39.26
N ALA A 157 30.18 -13.47 -40.06
CA ALA A 157 30.21 -14.66 -40.92
C ALA A 157 31.68 -14.86 -41.37
N PRO A 158 32.20 -16.10 -41.49
CA PRO A 158 31.63 -17.07 -42.42
C PRO A 158 31.51 -18.52 -41.93
N VAL A 159 30.36 -19.11 -42.31
CA VAL A 159 30.17 -20.43 -42.96
C VAL A 159 31.31 -21.44 -42.89
N VAL A 160 31.02 -22.59 -42.27
CA VAL A 160 31.43 -23.91 -42.79
C VAL A 160 30.29 -24.91 -42.58
N GLU A 161 29.75 -25.42 -43.70
CA GLU A 161 28.99 -26.67 -43.86
C GLU A 161 29.40 -27.24 -45.24
N PRO A 162 29.12 -28.51 -45.63
CA PRO A 162 28.42 -29.60 -44.92
C PRO A 162 29.11 -30.99 -45.12
N VAL A 163 28.54 -32.07 -44.57
CA VAL A 163 28.28 -33.43 -45.17
C VAL A 163 28.00 -34.49 -44.05
N PRO A 164 27.34 -35.65 -44.29
CA PRO A 164 25.93 -35.82 -44.65
C PRO A 164 25.16 -36.88 -43.79
N VAL A 165 23.84 -36.70 -43.73
CA VAL A 165 22.69 -37.64 -43.64
C VAL A 165 22.94 -39.12 -43.30
N VAL A 166 22.25 -39.66 -42.26
CA VAL A 166 21.48 -40.93 -42.35
C VAL A 166 20.25 -40.93 -41.40
N ALA A 167 19.08 -41.00 -42.04
CA ALA A 167 17.82 -41.69 -41.70
C ALA A 167 17.05 -41.42 -40.37
N ALA A 168 15.84 -40.88 -40.58
CA ALA A 168 14.65 -41.07 -39.76
C ALA A 168 14.15 -42.55 -39.81
N PRO A 169 13.23 -42.97 -38.92
CA PRO A 169 11.82 -42.64 -39.13
C PRO A 169 11.04 -42.26 -37.83
N ALA A 170 10.04 -41.40 -38.00
CA ALA A 170 8.84 -41.30 -37.14
C ALA A 170 7.75 -42.23 -37.76
N PRO A 171 6.52 -42.41 -37.20
CA PRO A 171 5.91 -41.80 -36.02
C PRO A 171 5.10 -42.76 -35.12
N THR A 172 4.75 -42.35 -33.89
CA THR A 172 3.47 -42.71 -33.24
C THR A 172 3.08 -41.63 -32.24
N ALA A 173 1.96 -40.95 -32.49
CA ALA A 173 1.18 -40.19 -31.51
C ALA A 173 0.16 -41.13 -30.83
N PRO A 174 -0.73 -40.64 -29.95
CA PRO A 174 -0.53 -39.93 -28.69
C PRO A 174 -1.15 -40.74 -27.52
N VAL A 175 -0.70 -40.53 -26.28
CA VAL A 175 -1.47 -40.95 -25.10
C VAL A 175 -2.11 -39.72 -24.46
N ALA A 176 -3.42 -39.81 -24.34
CA ALA A 176 -4.36 -38.79 -23.90
C ALA A 176 -4.10 -38.31 -22.46
N PRO A 177 -4.52 -37.06 -22.15
CA PRO A 177 -4.46 -36.48 -20.82
C PRO A 177 -5.53 -37.09 -19.92
N THR A 178 -5.19 -37.41 -18.67
CA THR A 178 -6.20 -37.63 -17.62
C THR A 178 -6.79 -36.28 -17.26
N ALA A 179 -7.99 -36.04 -17.80
CA ALA A 179 -8.92 -35.04 -17.32
C ALA A 179 -9.37 -35.38 -15.88
N VAL A 180 -9.25 -34.42 -14.97
CA VAL A 180 -10.20 -34.28 -13.87
C VAL A 180 -11.04 -33.05 -14.20
N ALA A 181 -12.35 -33.27 -14.18
CA ALA A 181 -13.38 -32.44 -14.77
C ALA A 181 -13.53 -31.04 -14.16
N ALA A 182 -13.73 -30.04 -15.03
CA ALA A 182 -14.65 -28.93 -14.81
C ALA A 182 -16.08 -29.46 -15.06
N GLU A 183 -17.11 -29.18 -14.26
CA GLU A 183 -17.97 -27.97 -14.17
C GLU A 183 -19.18 -28.34 -13.24
N PRO A 184 -20.15 -27.47 -12.87
CA PRO A 184 -20.35 -26.03 -13.18
C PRO A 184 -20.59 -25.14 -11.93
N PRO A 185 -20.70 -23.80 -12.10
CA PRO A 185 -21.01 -22.86 -11.02
C PRO A 185 -22.51 -22.86 -10.67
N PRO A 186 -22.90 -22.56 -9.43
CA PRO A 186 -24.17 -21.91 -9.16
C PRO A 186 -23.98 -20.40 -9.13
N ALA A 187 -24.57 -19.74 -10.11
CA ALA A 187 -24.81 -18.31 -10.12
C ALA A 187 -25.67 -17.91 -8.90
N ALA A 188 -25.22 -16.92 -8.12
CA ALA A 188 -25.81 -15.58 -8.08
C ALA A 188 -25.51 -14.84 -6.75
N ALA A 189 -24.86 -13.68 -6.90
CA ALA A 189 -24.99 -12.47 -6.08
C ALA A 189 -24.60 -12.53 -4.59
N SER A 190 -23.30 -12.39 -4.33
CA SER A 190 -22.64 -11.37 -3.49
C SER A 190 -21.14 -11.65 -3.62
N GLY A 191 -20.27 -10.67 -3.88
CA GLY A 191 -18.82 -10.89 -4.09
C GLY A 191 -18.04 -11.42 -2.87
N GLN A 192 -18.74 -12.01 -1.91
CA GLN A 192 -18.27 -12.40 -0.60
C GLN A 192 -17.90 -13.89 -0.59
N ARG A 193 -16.66 -14.18 -0.20
CA ARG A 193 -16.08 -15.51 -0.07
C ARG A 193 -15.79 -15.80 1.40
N VAL A 194 -15.90 -17.07 1.77
CA VAL A 194 -15.63 -17.54 3.12
C VAL A 194 -14.30 -18.28 3.13
N LEU A 195 -13.39 -17.86 3.99
CA LEU A 195 -12.05 -18.41 4.16
C LEU A 195 -11.87 -18.88 5.60
N GLU A 196 -11.11 -19.95 5.77
CA GLU A 196 -10.60 -20.38 7.08
C GLU A 196 -9.13 -19.98 7.17
N VAL A 197 -8.83 -19.07 8.08
CA VAL A 197 -7.48 -18.57 8.35
C VAL A 197 -6.97 -19.30 9.58
N ARG A 198 -5.87 -20.04 9.40
CA ARG A 198 -5.17 -20.71 10.47
C ARG A 198 -3.86 -19.99 10.71
N MET A 199 -3.63 -19.55 11.94
CA MET A 199 -2.38 -18.91 12.36
C MET A 199 -1.72 -19.75 13.44
N GLY A 200 -0.48 -20.16 13.21
CA GLY A 200 0.37 -20.81 14.19
C GLY A 200 1.53 -21.59 13.57
N PRO A 201 2.57 -21.90 14.38
CA PRO A 201 2.62 -21.70 15.83
C PRO A 201 2.90 -20.25 16.23
N LEU A 202 2.06 -19.69 17.11
CA LEU A 202 2.19 -18.33 17.65
C LEU A 202 2.88 -18.36 19.01
N ASP A 203 4.00 -17.63 19.15
CA ASP A 203 4.67 -17.44 20.45
C ASP A 203 3.83 -16.60 21.43
N ARG A 204 3.00 -15.69 20.89
CA ARG A 204 2.07 -14.84 21.63
C ARG A 204 0.70 -14.85 20.96
N PRO A 205 -0.23 -15.72 21.42
CA PRO A 205 -1.53 -15.86 20.77
C PRO A 205 -2.43 -14.63 20.90
N GLU A 206 -2.15 -13.71 21.83
CA GLU A 206 -2.84 -12.40 21.93
C GLU A 206 -2.61 -11.50 20.71
N LEU A 207 -1.52 -11.68 19.95
CA LEU A 207 -1.27 -10.89 18.74
C LEU A 207 -2.31 -11.18 17.65
N ALA A 208 -2.84 -12.40 17.62
CA ALA A 208 -3.88 -12.80 16.69
C ALA A 208 -5.25 -12.15 16.99
N ASP A 209 -5.47 -11.66 18.22
CA ASP A 209 -6.71 -10.95 18.55
C ASP A 209 -6.81 -9.59 17.85
N GLY A 210 -5.67 -8.93 17.60
CA GLY A 210 -5.63 -7.66 16.87
C GLY A 210 -6.11 -7.74 15.42
N ILE A 211 -6.13 -8.94 14.83
CA ILE A 211 -6.69 -9.14 13.49
C ILE A 211 -8.21 -8.90 13.50
N LYS A 212 -8.91 -9.12 14.62
CA LYS A 212 -10.33 -8.77 14.72
C LYS A 212 -10.56 -7.27 14.62
N ASP A 213 -9.65 -6.48 15.21
CA ASP A 213 -9.70 -5.03 15.14
C ASP A 213 -9.47 -4.54 13.71
N LEU A 214 -8.60 -5.19 12.94
CA LEU A 214 -8.36 -4.88 11.53
C LEU A 214 -9.62 -4.95 10.65
N PHE A 215 -10.45 -5.98 10.83
CA PHE A 215 -11.73 -6.11 10.11
C PHE A 215 -12.80 -5.14 10.59
N ARG A 216 -12.68 -4.62 11.82
CA ARG A 216 -13.56 -3.55 12.33
C ARG A 216 -13.16 -2.19 11.80
N ASP A 217 -11.86 -1.93 11.73
CA ASP A 217 -11.31 -0.60 11.48
C ASP A 217 -11.19 -0.32 9.96
N ILE A 218 -11.02 -1.37 9.13
CA ILE A 218 -10.97 -1.24 7.67
C ILE A 218 -12.33 -1.61 7.06
N SER A 219 -13.03 -0.58 6.60
CA SER A 219 -14.31 -0.72 5.90
C SER A 219 -14.12 -1.48 4.57
N GLY A 220 -14.86 -2.57 4.38
CA GLY A 220 -14.84 -3.35 3.13
C GLY A 220 -14.04 -4.66 3.20
N LEU A 221 -13.29 -4.93 4.28
CA LEU A 221 -12.62 -6.22 4.46
C LEU A 221 -13.58 -7.38 4.75
N GLY A 222 -14.79 -7.09 5.21
CA GLY A 222 -15.80 -8.10 5.51
C GLY A 222 -15.87 -8.43 7.00
N GLU A 223 -16.31 -9.65 7.34
CA GLU A 223 -16.50 -10.08 8.73
C GLU A 223 -15.50 -11.16 9.13
N ILE A 224 -15.02 -11.11 10.37
CA ILE A 224 -14.16 -12.14 10.96
C ILE A 224 -14.81 -12.69 12.24
N SER A 225 -14.73 -14.00 12.43
CA SER A 225 -15.21 -14.70 13.62
C SER A 225 -14.18 -15.74 14.08
N GLU A 226 -13.97 -15.85 15.38
CA GLU A 226 -13.05 -16.84 15.94
C GLU A 226 -13.70 -18.23 15.98
N LEU A 227 -12.93 -19.25 15.59
CA LEU A 227 -13.31 -20.65 15.66
C LEU A 227 -12.52 -21.36 16.78
N PRO A 228 -13.11 -22.38 17.42
CA PRO A 228 -12.42 -23.12 18.47
C PRO A 228 -11.20 -23.87 17.89
N SER A 229 -10.01 -23.49 18.36
CA SER A 229 -8.77 -24.22 18.07
C SER A 229 -8.54 -25.33 19.10
N GLN A 230 -8.16 -26.52 18.64
CA GLN A 230 -7.78 -27.65 19.50
C GLN A 230 -6.32 -27.53 20.01
N GLN A 231 -5.54 -26.59 19.46
CA GLN A 231 -4.12 -26.38 19.77
C GLN A 231 -3.92 -24.98 20.38
N ALA A 232 -3.23 -24.90 21.51
CA ALA A 232 -3.09 -23.66 22.30
C ALA A 232 -2.28 -22.58 21.58
N ASP A 233 -1.32 -22.99 20.76
CA ASP A 233 -0.41 -22.20 19.92
C ASP A 233 -0.98 -21.84 18.55
N TYR A 234 -2.19 -22.30 18.24
CA TYR A 234 -2.90 -21.94 17.01
C TYR A 234 -4.15 -21.13 17.30
N ARG A 235 -4.46 -20.23 16.39
CA ARG A 235 -5.74 -19.54 16.32
C ARG A 235 -6.38 -19.78 14.96
N LEU A 236 -7.69 -19.98 14.98
CA LEU A 236 -8.47 -20.30 13.81
C LEU A 236 -9.56 -19.25 13.66
N PHE A 237 -9.65 -18.67 12.48
CA PHE A 237 -10.62 -17.63 12.16
C PHE A 237 -11.39 -18.00 10.91
N LYS A 238 -12.68 -17.70 10.94
CA LYS A 238 -13.53 -17.72 9.76
C LYS A 238 -13.69 -16.28 9.28
N VAL A 239 -13.21 -16.02 8.09
CA VAL A 239 -13.27 -14.70 7.43
C VAL A 239 -14.27 -14.76 6.28
N VAL A 240 -15.15 -13.77 6.21
CA VAL A 240 -16.16 -13.61 5.18
C VAL A 240 -15.90 -12.28 4.47
N THR A 241 -15.09 -12.32 3.41
CA THR A 241 -14.48 -11.14 2.78
C THR A 241 -14.80 -11.05 1.30
N THR A 242 -14.60 -9.88 0.68
CA THR A 242 -14.48 -9.75 -0.79
C THR A 242 -13.01 -9.55 -1.25
N SER A 243 -12.09 -9.28 -0.32
CA SER A 243 -10.65 -9.05 -0.59
C SER A 243 -9.94 -10.32 -1.05
N SER A 244 -8.83 -10.17 -1.78
CA SER A 244 -7.98 -11.26 -2.29
C SER A 244 -7.12 -11.90 -1.19
N ASN A 245 -6.47 -13.04 -1.49
CA ASN A 245 -5.64 -13.72 -0.49
C ASN A 245 -4.39 -12.90 -0.18
N ASP A 246 -3.77 -12.32 -1.21
CA ASP A 246 -2.57 -11.50 -1.06
C ASP A 246 -2.84 -10.24 -0.23
N ASP A 247 -4.00 -9.61 -0.41
CA ASP A 247 -4.43 -8.42 0.37
C ASP A 247 -4.61 -8.77 1.86
N LEU A 248 -5.29 -9.89 2.16
CA LEU A 248 -5.43 -10.36 3.54
C LEU A 248 -4.08 -10.76 4.17
N LEU A 249 -3.18 -11.39 3.40
CA LEU A 249 -1.87 -11.78 3.91
C LEU A 249 -0.99 -10.56 4.22
N ASP A 250 -1.01 -9.55 3.36
CA ASP A 250 -0.30 -8.28 3.60
C ASP A 250 -0.81 -7.58 4.86
N LEU A 251 -2.13 -7.57 5.04
CA LEU A 251 -2.79 -7.01 6.22
C LEU A 251 -2.51 -7.81 7.51
N PHE A 252 -2.37 -9.13 7.42
CA PHE A 252 -2.05 -9.96 8.58
C PHE A 252 -0.59 -9.86 9.00
N VAL A 253 0.32 -9.55 8.07
CA VAL A 253 1.76 -9.33 8.36
C VAL A 253 1.99 -8.24 9.41
N PHE A 254 1.08 -7.28 9.56
CA PHE A 254 1.17 -6.25 10.60
C PHE A 254 0.98 -6.80 12.03
N HIS A 255 0.36 -7.97 12.19
CA HIS A 255 0.05 -8.57 13.49
C HIS A 255 0.75 -9.91 13.72
N VAL A 256 0.94 -10.70 12.65
CA VAL A 256 1.48 -12.06 12.67
C VAL A 256 2.39 -12.26 11.47
N SER A 257 3.57 -12.86 11.65
CA SER A 257 4.52 -13.09 10.54
C SER A 257 3.89 -13.91 9.42
N ARG A 258 4.24 -13.62 8.15
CA ARG A 258 3.71 -14.32 6.95
C ARG A 258 3.93 -15.85 6.95
N GLU A 259 4.85 -16.33 7.78
CA GLU A 259 5.22 -17.76 7.92
C GLU A 259 4.43 -18.49 9.01
N GLN A 260 3.60 -17.78 9.78
CA GLN A 260 2.73 -18.28 10.86
C GLN A 260 1.27 -18.30 10.40
#